data_AF-A0A212R4B1-F1
#
_entry.id   AF-A0A212R4B1-F1
#
_cell.length_a   1.000
_cell.length_b   1.000
_cell.length_c   1.000
_cell.angle_alpha   90.00
_cell.angle_beta   90.00
_cell.angle_gamma   90.00
#
_symmetry.space_group_name_H-M   'P 1'
#
loop_
_entity.id
_entity.type
_entity.pdbx_description
1 polymer ?
#
loop_
_entity_poly.entity_id
_entity_poly.type
_entity_poly.pdbx_seq_one_letter_code
_entity_poly.pdbx_strand_id
1 'polypeptide(L)'
;MHGRRKRFILLSCNLRGARLDQEPTEPSFQLYRLSPPETATVGFDRRELQAILNIYGRMIALGEWRDYAMDFSPQRAIFSIFRRTGEAAFYRVVKEPKLARKQGAYSVVAQTGLILKRGPDLARVLAVMEKKPVAVV
;
A
#
# COMPACT_ATOMS: atom_id res chain seq x y z
N MET A 1 73.05 6.69 21.19
CA MET A 1 71.88 6.75 22.09
C MET A 1 70.73 7.39 21.31
N HIS A 2 69.67 6.61 21.03
CA HIS A 2 68.29 7.02 20.64
C HIS A 2 68.11 8.13 19.57
N GLY A 3 67.43 7.98 18.45
CA GLY A 3 66.53 6.95 17.93
C GLY A 3 65.84 7.51 16.68
N ARG A 4 65.82 6.69 15.61
CA ARG A 4 64.83 6.58 14.51
C ARG A 4 64.28 7.88 13.90
N ARG A 5 64.92 8.37 12.82
CA ARG A 5 64.57 8.10 11.41
C ARG A 5 63.19 8.63 10.96
N LYS A 6 63.16 9.89 10.50
CA LYS A 6 62.31 10.32 9.37
C LYS A 6 63.22 10.79 8.24
N ARG A 7 63.51 9.89 7.29
CA ARG A 7 63.95 10.19 5.92
C ARG A 7 62.71 10.77 5.20
N PHE A 8 62.63 11.96 4.59
CA PHE A 8 63.57 12.68 3.70
C PHE A 8 64.07 11.69 2.63
N ILE A 9 63.61 11.66 1.37
CA ILE A 9 63.73 12.74 0.37
C ILE A 9 63.16 12.27 -0.99
N LEU A 10 62.54 13.23 -1.72
CA LEU A 10 62.45 13.48 -3.18
C LEU A 10 62.02 12.34 -4.12
N LEU A 11 61.15 12.57 -5.13
CA LEU A 11 61.37 13.52 -6.21
C LEU A 11 60.07 13.78 -7.01
N SER A 12 59.82 15.07 -7.27
CA SER A 12 59.10 15.75 -8.36
C SER A 12 58.27 14.97 -9.39
N CYS A 13 57.06 15.46 -9.73
CA CYS A 13 56.81 16.12 -11.02
C CYS A 13 55.39 16.75 -11.12
N ASN A 14 55.34 18.08 -10.94
CA ASN A 14 54.67 19.08 -11.77
C ASN A 14 53.62 18.64 -12.82
N LEU A 15 52.38 19.17 -12.77
CA LEU A 15 51.73 20.02 -13.80
C LEU A 15 50.19 20.04 -13.66
N ARG A 16 49.64 21.25 -13.77
CA ARG A 16 48.32 21.57 -14.34
C ARG A 16 47.08 21.30 -13.48
N GLY A 17 46.66 22.36 -12.81
CA GLY A 17 45.40 23.03 -13.12
C GLY A 17 44.13 22.19 -13.03
N ALA A 18 43.50 22.23 -11.86
CA ALA A 18 42.05 22.32 -11.75
C ALA A 18 41.71 22.75 -10.33
N ARG A 19 41.31 24.02 -10.22
CA ARG A 19 40.48 24.56 -9.15
C ARG A 19 39.39 23.55 -8.77
N LEU A 20 39.26 23.26 -7.47
CA LEU A 20 38.02 23.05 -6.70
C LEU A 20 38.40 22.41 -5.35
N ASP A 21 39.05 23.19 -4.49
CA ASP A 21 38.99 22.95 -3.05
C ASP A 21 37.61 23.42 -2.57
N GLN A 22 36.64 22.51 -2.48
CA GLN A 22 35.42 22.74 -1.72
C GLN A 22 34.99 21.45 -1.01
N GLU A 23 35.15 21.50 0.30
CA GLU A 23 34.68 20.60 1.35
C GLU A 23 33.30 19.97 1.08
N PRO A 24 33.05 18.73 1.55
CA PRO A 24 31.74 18.10 1.46
C PRO A 24 30.77 18.89 2.36
N THR A 25 30.05 19.83 1.77
CA THR A 25 28.95 20.53 2.43
C THR A 25 27.76 19.59 2.40
N GLU A 26 27.52 18.93 3.53
CA GLU A 26 26.29 18.25 3.94
C GLU A 26 25.07 18.71 3.12
N PRO A 27 24.35 17.83 2.39
CA PRO A 27 23.07 18.22 1.85
C PRO A 27 22.13 18.44 3.05
N SER A 28 21.85 19.71 3.28
CA SER A 28 20.88 20.23 4.22
C SER A 28 19.60 19.38 4.24
N PHE A 29 19.38 18.68 5.35
CA PHE A 29 18.15 17.97 5.74
C PHE A 29 16.96 18.90 5.97
N GLN A 30 16.80 19.93 5.14
CA GLN A 30 15.67 20.85 5.17
C GLN A 30 15.27 21.13 3.74
N LEU A 31 14.43 20.24 3.20
CA LEU A 31 13.28 20.55 2.35
C LEU A 31 12.53 19.23 2.07
N TYR A 32 12.09 18.51 3.12
CA TYR A 32 10.84 17.77 2.98
C TYR A 32 9.76 18.85 2.96
N ARG A 33 9.43 19.24 1.73
CA ARG A 33 8.27 20.04 1.34
C ARG A 33 7.15 19.79 2.35
N LEU A 34 6.68 20.86 3.01
CA LEU A 34 5.42 20.90 3.73
C LEU A 34 4.39 20.11 2.92
N SER A 35 4.19 18.85 3.32
CA SER A 35 3.28 17.98 2.62
C SER A 35 1.90 18.56 2.93
N PRO A 36 1.06 18.86 1.92
CA PRO A 36 -0.31 19.29 2.17
C PRO A 36 -0.92 18.34 3.19
N PRO A 37 -1.74 18.82 4.15
CA PRO A 37 -2.28 17.98 5.21
C PRO A 37 -2.80 16.71 4.56
N GLU A 38 -2.19 15.56 4.91
CA GLU A 38 -2.55 14.25 4.36
C GLU A 38 -4.06 14.17 4.41
N THR A 39 -4.71 14.26 3.26
CA THR A 39 -6.16 14.18 3.19
C THR A 39 -6.51 12.83 3.77
N ALA A 40 -7.11 12.81 4.96
CA ALA A 40 -7.34 11.59 5.73
C ALA A 40 -7.94 10.51 4.84
N THR A 41 -7.08 9.60 4.37
CA THR A 41 -7.45 8.58 3.39
C THR A 41 -8.31 7.57 4.12
N VAL A 42 -9.44 7.22 3.55
CA VAL A 42 -10.29 6.20 4.14
C VAL A 42 -9.57 4.86 3.93
N GLY A 43 -9.06 4.30 5.03
CA GLY A 43 -8.39 3.00 5.04
C GLY A 43 -9.18 1.93 5.79
N PHE A 44 -8.75 0.69 5.59
CA PHE A 44 -9.19 -0.41 6.44
C PHE A 44 -8.43 -0.37 7.77
N ASP A 45 -9.12 -0.64 8.88
CA ASP A 45 -8.46 -0.81 10.17
C ASP A 45 -7.76 -2.19 10.24
N ARG A 46 -6.96 -2.41 11.29
CA ARG A 46 -6.23 -3.68 11.45
C ARG A 46 -7.16 -4.89 11.54
N ARG A 47 -8.31 -4.78 12.21
CA ARG A 47 -9.25 -5.90 12.42
C ARG A 47 -9.97 -6.25 11.12
N GLU A 48 -10.34 -5.23 10.37
CA GLU A 48 -10.96 -5.33 9.05
C GLU A 48 -10.01 -5.97 8.05
N LEU A 49 -8.76 -5.48 8.00
CA LEU A 49 -7.75 -6.04 7.13
C LEU A 49 -7.49 -7.51 7.48
N GLN A 50 -7.39 -7.85 8.76
CA GLN A 50 -7.26 -9.25 9.20
C GLN A 50 -8.44 -10.10 8.73
N ALA A 51 -9.68 -9.60 8.84
CA ALA A 51 -10.86 -10.34 8.39
C ALA A 51 -10.84 -10.59 6.87
N ILE A 52 -10.47 -9.58 6.07
CA ILE A 52 -10.34 -9.68 4.62
C ILE A 52 -9.24 -10.69 4.25
N LEU A 53 -8.07 -10.56 4.86
CA LEU A 53 -6.92 -11.43 4.60
C LEU A 53 -7.16 -12.87 5.04
N ASN A 54 -7.90 -13.10 6.12
CA ASN A 54 -8.27 -14.45 6.57
C ASN A 54 -9.10 -15.19 5.51
N ILE A 55 -10.03 -14.50 4.85
CA ILE A 55 -10.84 -15.10 3.77
C ILE A 55 -9.99 -15.27 2.53
N TYR A 56 -9.20 -14.25 2.19
CA TYR A 56 -8.29 -14.29 1.06
C TYR A 56 -7.34 -15.49 1.12
N GLY A 57 -6.71 -15.74 2.27
CA GLY A 57 -5.85 -16.90 2.48
C GLY A 57 -6.58 -18.24 2.31
N ARG A 58 -7.82 -18.36 2.81
CA ARG A 58 -8.64 -19.57 2.59
C ARG A 58 -8.96 -19.80 1.11
N MET A 59 -9.31 -18.74 0.38
CA MET A 59 -9.67 -18.84 -1.04
C MET A 59 -8.44 -19.07 -1.94
N ILE A 60 -7.26 -18.58 -1.55
CA ILE A 60 -5.98 -19.00 -2.16
C ILE A 60 -5.76 -20.49 -1.96
N ALA A 61 -5.95 -21.01 -0.74
CA ALA A 61 -5.75 -22.42 -0.45
C ALA A 61 -6.72 -23.33 -1.24
N LEU A 62 -7.91 -22.82 -1.56
CA LEU A 62 -8.89 -23.46 -2.46
C LEU A 62 -8.56 -23.28 -3.94
N GLY A 63 -7.57 -22.46 -4.30
CA GLY A 63 -7.17 -22.18 -5.68
C GLY A 63 -8.12 -21.26 -6.44
N GLU A 64 -9.07 -20.61 -5.75
CA GLU A 64 -10.09 -19.76 -6.37
C GLU A 64 -9.57 -18.35 -6.66
N TRP A 65 -8.74 -17.79 -5.77
CA TRP A 65 -8.24 -16.41 -5.85
C TRP A 65 -6.73 -16.39 -6.08
N ARG A 66 -6.24 -15.37 -6.80
CA ARG A 66 -4.82 -15.29 -7.18
C ARG A 66 -4.18 -13.94 -6.94
N ASP A 67 -4.95 -12.86 -7.09
CA ASP A 67 -4.43 -11.51 -6.98
C ASP A 67 -5.42 -10.57 -6.30
N TYR A 68 -4.93 -9.47 -5.75
CA TYR A 68 -5.72 -8.43 -5.12
C TYR A 68 -5.13 -7.04 -5.37
N ALA A 69 -5.99 -6.04 -5.39
CA ALA A 69 -5.61 -4.63 -5.38
C ALA A 69 -6.30 -3.91 -4.22
N MET A 70 -5.59 -2.96 -3.61
CA MET A 70 -6.13 -2.09 -2.58
C MET A 70 -6.05 -0.65 -3.06
N ASP A 71 -7.22 -0.02 -3.19
CA ASP A 71 -7.34 1.38 -3.59
C ASP A 71 -7.83 2.20 -2.39
N PHE A 72 -7.02 3.16 -1.96
CA PHE A 72 -7.36 4.08 -0.88
C PHE A 72 -7.67 5.46 -1.47
N SER A 73 -8.86 5.97 -1.18
CA SER A 73 -9.30 7.29 -1.60
C SER A 73 -9.78 8.08 -0.38
N PRO A 74 -9.77 9.42 -0.41
CA PRO A 74 -10.29 10.23 0.69
C PRO A 74 -11.79 10.04 0.95
N GLN A 75 -12.52 9.38 0.04
CA GLN A 75 -13.94 9.07 0.22
C GLN A 75 -14.21 7.61 0.56
N ARG A 76 -13.39 6.68 0.05
CA ARG A 76 -13.63 5.23 0.20
C ARG A 76 -12.35 4.42 0.12
N ALA A 77 -12.35 3.27 0.78
CA ALA A 77 -11.35 2.22 0.60
C ALA A 77 -11.97 1.09 -0.23
N ILE A 78 -11.23 0.54 -1.19
CA ILE A 78 -11.66 -0.57 -2.03
C ILE A 78 -10.62 -1.69 -1.95
N PHE A 79 -11.07 -2.91 -1.73
CA PHE A 79 -10.29 -4.13 -1.86
C PHE A 79 -10.85 -4.93 -3.02
N SER A 80 -10.14 -4.94 -4.14
CA SER A 80 -10.51 -5.64 -5.37
C SER A 80 -9.82 -7.00 -5.41
N ILE A 81 -10.58 -8.06 -5.69
CA ILE A 81 -10.08 -9.45 -5.74
C ILE A 81 -10.18 -9.97 -7.17
N PHE A 82 -9.12 -10.62 -7.64
CA PHE A 82 -9.03 -11.17 -8.98
C PHE A 82 -8.77 -12.69 -8.94
N ARG A 83 -9.51 -13.43 -9.77
CA ARG A 83 -9.31 -14.88 -9.94
C ARG A 83 -8.21 -15.20 -10.95
N ARG A 84 -8.04 -14.34 -11.96
CA ARG A 84 -7.05 -14.48 -13.04
C ARG A 84 -6.51 -13.11 -13.42
N THR A 85 -5.24 -13.08 -13.83
CA THR A 85 -4.60 -11.89 -14.39
C THR A 85 -5.29 -11.50 -15.69
N GLY A 86 -5.77 -10.26 -15.79
CA GLY A 86 -6.47 -9.73 -16.98
C GLY A 86 -7.98 -9.92 -17.00
N GLU A 87 -8.58 -10.50 -15.95
CA GLU A 87 -10.04 -10.57 -15.80
C GLU A 87 -10.56 -9.41 -14.92
N ALA A 88 -11.84 -9.05 -15.07
CA ALA A 88 -12.47 -8.08 -14.19
C ALA A 88 -12.48 -8.59 -12.73
N ALA A 89 -12.38 -7.65 -11.78
CA ALA A 89 -12.42 -7.97 -10.35
C ALA A 89 -13.67 -8.80 -10.02
N PHE A 90 -13.46 -9.99 -9.48
CA PHE A 90 -14.52 -10.94 -9.14
C PHE A 90 -15.40 -10.40 -8.01
N TYR A 91 -14.74 -9.81 -7.00
CA TYR A 91 -15.38 -9.10 -5.90
C TYR A 91 -14.65 -7.81 -5.58
N ARG A 92 -15.40 -6.81 -5.11
CA ARG A 92 -14.86 -5.56 -4.56
C ARG A 92 -15.48 -5.31 -3.20
N VAL A 93 -14.66 -5.27 -2.15
CA VAL A 93 -15.07 -4.87 -0.81
C VAL A 93 -14.83 -3.37 -0.69
N VAL A 94 -15.90 -2.61 -0.51
CA VAL A 94 -15.87 -1.14 -0.44
C VAL A 94 -16.19 -0.70 0.98
N LYS A 95 -15.37 0.19 1.53
CA LYS A 95 -15.60 0.88 2.80
C LYS A 95 -15.86 2.36 2.54
N GLU A 96 -17.07 2.81 2.87
CA GLU A 96 -17.56 4.19 2.74
C GLU A 96 -18.06 4.72 4.08
N PRO A 97 -17.19 5.36 4.90
CA PRO A 97 -17.57 5.86 6.23
C PRO A 97 -18.66 6.95 6.15
N LYS A 98 -18.78 7.66 5.03
CA LYS A 98 -19.87 8.62 4.79
C LYS A 98 -21.25 7.97 4.78
N LEU A 99 -21.35 6.72 4.31
CA LEU A 99 -22.60 5.96 4.28
C LEU A 99 -22.84 5.15 5.56
N ALA A 100 -21.88 5.10 6.48
CA ALA A 100 -21.98 4.41 7.75
C ALA A 100 -23.23 4.82 8.54
N ARG A 101 -23.59 6.11 8.50
CA ARG A 101 -24.75 6.66 9.21
C ARG A 101 -26.11 6.38 8.54
N LYS A 102 -26.14 5.92 7.28
CA LYS A 102 -27.38 5.73 6.51
C LYS A 102 -27.68 4.26 6.23
N GLN A 103 -26.72 3.54 5.65
CA GLN A 103 -26.94 2.20 5.09
C GLN A 103 -25.87 1.18 5.51
N GLY A 104 -24.82 1.62 6.19
CA GLY A 104 -23.68 0.79 6.58
C GLY A 104 -22.39 1.21 5.88
N ALA A 105 -21.26 1.02 6.58
CA ALA A 105 -19.95 1.45 6.11
C ALA A 105 -19.36 0.50 5.06
N TYR A 106 -19.80 -0.75 4.99
CA TYR A 106 -19.19 -1.77 4.13
C TYR A 106 -20.18 -2.29 3.10
N SER A 107 -19.69 -2.55 1.89
CA SER A 107 -20.43 -3.25 0.86
C SER A 107 -19.53 -4.16 0.04
N VAL A 108 -20.08 -5.28 -0.42
CA VAL A 108 -19.45 -6.17 -1.40
C VAL A 108 -20.16 -6.01 -2.73
N VAL A 109 -19.37 -5.76 -3.77
CA VAL A 109 -19.83 -5.59 -5.15
C VAL A 109 -19.31 -6.78 -5.96
N ALA A 110 -20.20 -7.40 -6.74
CA ALA A 110 -19.84 -8.44 -7.70
C ALA A 110 -19.11 -7.85 -8.92
N GLN A 111 -18.54 -8.74 -9.72
CA GLN A 111 -17.94 -8.39 -11.03
C GLN A 111 -18.90 -7.60 -11.92
N THR A 112 -20.20 -7.93 -11.90
CA THR A 112 -21.27 -7.28 -12.67
C THR A 112 -21.62 -5.86 -12.18
N GLY A 113 -21.06 -5.41 -11.06
CA GLY A 113 -21.41 -4.14 -10.42
C GLY A 113 -22.61 -4.23 -9.46
N LEU A 114 -23.23 -5.42 -9.33
CA LEU A 114 -24.31 -5.64 -8.37
C LEU A 114 -23.77 -5.65 -6.94
N ILE A 115 -24.44 -4.94 -6.03
CA ILE A 115 -24.13 -4.96 -4.60
C ILE A 115 -24.73 -6.23 -4.00
N LEU A 116 -23.88 -7.19 -3.65
CA LEU A 116 -24.31 -8.46 -3.06
C LEU A 116 -24.78 -8.29 -1.62
N LYS A 117 -24.07 -7.45 -0.86
CA LYS A 117 -24.41 -7.15 0.52
C LYS A 117 -23.88 -5.80 0.91
N ARG A 118 -24.64 -5.11 1.77
CA ARG A 118 -24.23 -3.88 2.45
C ARG A 118 -24.61 -3.96 3.92
N GLY A 119 -23.78 -3.41 4.79
CA GLY A 119 -24.03 -3.39 6.23
C GLY A 119 -22.95 -2.69 7.07
N PRO A 120 -23.21 -2.54 8.37
CA PRO A 120 -22.25 -1.95 9.32
C PRO A 120 -21.19 -2.94 9.80
N ASP A 121 -21.40 -4.25 9.60
CA ASP A 121 -20.46 -5.29 10.01
C ASP A 121 -19.77 -5.91 8.78
N LEU A 122 -18.44 -5.78 8.73
CA LEU A 122 -17.63 -6.33 7.67
C LEU A 122 -17.67 -7.86 7.62
N ALA A 123 -17.65 -8.56 8.77
CA ALA A 123 -17.61 -10.03 8.79
C ALA A 123 -18.86 -10.63 8.13
N ARG A 124 -20.04 -10.08 8.44
CA ARG A 124 -21.31 -10.49 7.83
C ARG A 124 -21.40 -10.14 6.34
N VAL A 125 -20.79 -9.03 5.93
CA VAL A 125 -20.72 -8.64 4.52
C VAL A 125 -19.78 -9.57 3.75
N LEU A 126 -18.65 -9.96 4.33
CA LEU A 126 -17.70 -10.87 3.70
C LEU A 126 -18.21 -12.32 3.60
N ALA A 127 -19.06 -12.76 4.53
CA ALA A 127 -19.64 -14.11 4.51
C ALA A 127 -20.43 -14.43 3.22
N VAL A 128 -20.88 -13.43 2.48
CA VAL A 128 -21.56 -13.63 1.18
C VAL A 128 -20.61 -14.01 0.05
N MET A 129 -19.31 -13.81 0.23
CA MET A 129 -18.29 -14.19 -0.76
C MET A 129 -17.89 -15.67 -0.60
N GLU A 130 -18.00 -16.19 0.62
CA GLU A 130 -17.76 -17.60 0.94
C GLU A 130 -18.95 -18.49 0.58
N LYS A 131 -20.17 -17.94 0.68
CA LYS A 131 -21.37 -18.61 0.18
C LYS A 131 -21.48 -18.35 -1.32
N LYS A 132 -21.53 -19.41 -2.13
CA LYS A 132 -21.77 -19.31 -3.58
C LYS A 132 -22.89 -18.29 -3.85
N PRO A 133 -22.70 -17.33 -4.76
CA PRO A 133 -23.69 -16.28 -4.99
C PRO A 133 -25.01 -16.94 -5.38
N VAL A 134 -26.03 -16.77 -4.54
CA VAL A 134 -27.40 -17.08 -4.90
C VAL A 134 -27.82 -15.96 -5.84
N ALA A 135 -27.87 -16.26 -7.14
CA ALA A 135 -28.54 -15.39 -8.09
C ALA A 135 -29.98 -15.23 -7.64
N VAL A 136 -30.36 -14.04 -7.20
CA VAL A 136 -31.76 -13.69 -6.97
C VAL A 136 -32.21 -12.95 -8.23
N VAL A 137 -32.82 -13.75 -9.12
CA VAL A 137 -33.71 -13.43 -10.26
C VAL A 137 -33.15 -12.55 -11.37
#